data_AF-A0A4Q3R465-F1
#
_entry.id   AF-A0A4Q3R465-F1
#
_cell.length_a   1.000
_cell.length_b   1.000
_cell.length_c   1.000
_cell.angle_alpha   90.00
_cell.angle_beta   90.00
_cell.angle_gamma   90.00
#
_symmetry.space_group_name_H-M   'P 1'
#
loop_
_entity.id
_entity.type
_entity.pdbx_description
1 polymer ?
#
loop_
_entity_poly.entity_id
_entity_poly.type
_entity_poly.pdbx_seq_one_letter_code
_entity_poly.pdbx_strand_id
1 'polypeptide(L)'
;MPTTAEAKKKFFSRLKNSPQSEAVEMSFIDHLEALRWHLVRCVLVWMLFFIAIFVKVDWVFDNIIYAPAKSSFVTYGWFCDLSHFLRLGESLCMPAVEIPLQGNTISGPFMSALSIAMVGAVVVAFPYLFWELWRFIKPALSPKEIRYSRGSIYWVSLCFFTGAAFGYFLLAPFTFNFLANFSLGTTGAYKYMPTLTDYIDTIT
;
A
#
# COMPACT_ATOMS: atom_id res chain seq x y z
N MET A 1 -15.74 -3.61 -68.73
CA MET A 1 -16.93 -3.61 -67.84
C MET A 1 -16.70 -4.64 -66.74
N PRO A 2 -16.56 -4.26 -65.47
CA PRO A 2 -16.34 -5.20 -64.38
C PRO A 2 -17.58 -6.07 -64.16
N THR A 3 -17.37 -7.35 -63.87
CA THR A 3 -18.45 -8.34 -63.72
C THR A 3 -19.25 -8.09 -62.43
N THR A 4 -20.56 -8.35 -62.47
CA THR A 4 -21.50 -8.12 -61.35
C THR A 4 -21.10 -8.86 -60.05
N ALA A 5 -20.31 -9.93 -60.17
CA ALA A 5 -19.77 -10.68 -59.03
C ALA A 5 -18.65 -9.94 -58.29
N GLU A 6 -17.76 -9.22 -58.98
CA GLU A 6 -16.68 -8.45 -58.36
C GLU A 6 -17.21 -7.20 -57.64
N ALA A 7 -18.24 -6.56 -58.20
CA ALA A 7 -18.91 -5.43 -57.56
C ALA A 7 -19.58 -5.82 -56.24
N LYS A 8 -20.28 -6.96 -56.20
CA LYS A 8 -20.87 -7.50 -54.95
C LYS A 8 -19.81 -7.89 -53.92
N LYS A 9 -18.70 -8.50 -54.34
CA LYS A 9 -17.62 -8.91 -53.43
C LYS A 9 -16.89 -7.71 -52.83
N LYS A 10 -16.65 -6.65 -53.63
CA LYS A 10 -16.08 -5.37 -53.18
C LYS A 10 -17.04 -4.58 -52.29
N PHE A 11 -18.35 -4.67 -52.55
CA PHE A 11 -19.40 -4.07 -51.71
C PHE A 11 -19.51 -4.79 -50.36
N PHE A 12 -19.54 -6.12 -50.35
CA PHE A 12 -19.56 -6.93 -49.11
C PHE A 12 -18.24 -6.83 -48.33
N SER A 13 -17.09 -6.68 -48.99
CA SER A 13 -15.81 -6.45 -48.28
C SER A 13 -15.76 -5.06 -47.65
N ARG A 14 -16.43 -4.06 -48.23
CA ARG A 14 -16.58 -2.72 -47.63
C ARG A 14 -17.53 -2.75 -46.42
N LEU A 15 -18.63 -3.49 -46.49
CA LEU A 15 -19.54 -3.69 -45.36
C LEU A 15 -18.90 -4.49 -44.22
N LYS A 16 -18.01 -5.43 -44.53
CA LYS A 16 -17.26 -6.20 -43.52
C LYS A 16 -16.15 -5.39 -42.83
N ASN A 17 -15.71 -4.29 -43.43
CA ASN A 17 -14.65 -3.42 -42.89
C ASN A 17 -15.17 -2.15 -42.20
N SER A 18 -16.47 -2.04 -41.91
CA SER A 18 -17.04 -0.92 -41.15
C SER A 18 -18.31 -1.42 -40.45
N PRO A 19 -18.27 -1.79 -39.16
CA PRO A 19 -17.92 -0.89 -38.05
C PRO A 19 -17.06 -1.59 -36.98
N GLN A 20 -15.75 -1.51 -37.10
CA GLN A 20 -14.84 -1.90 -36.00
C GLN A 20 -13.81 -0.80 -35.67
N SER A 21 -14.05 0.42 -36.16
CA SER A 21 -13.25 1.61 -35.85
C SER A 21 -14.11 2.77 -35.38
N GLU A 22 -15.20 2.50 -34.66
CA GLU A 22 -15.54 3.38 -33.54
C GLU A 22 -14.69 2.89 -32.37
N ALA A 23 -13.39 3.23 -32.40
CA ALA A 23 -12.72 3.48 -31.15
C ALA A 23 -13.55 4.59 -30.54
N VAL A 24 -14.36 4.24 -29.54
CA VAL A 24 -15.28 5.11 -28.82
C VAL A 24 -14.58 6.46 -28.66
N GLU A 25 -14.97 7.47 -29.44
CA GLU A 25 -14.68 8.86 -29.08
C GLU A 25 -15.55 9.08 -27.85
N MET A 26 -15.05 8.63 -26.70
CA MET A 26 -15.65 8.98 -25.43
C MET A 26 -15.55 10.48 -25.37
N SER A 27 -16.69 11.16 -25.32
CA SER A 27 -16.71 12.56 -24.97
C SER A 27 -15.95 12.72 -23.65
N PHE A 28 -15.27 13.85 -23.43
CA PHE A 28 -14.60 14.12 -22.15
C PHE A 28 -15.52 13.87 -20.94
N ILE A 29 -16.82 14.11 -21.12
CA ILE A 29 -17.86 13.85 -20.12
C ILE A 29 -18.07 12.36 -19.88
N ASP A 30 -18.06 11.52 -20.92
CA ASP A 30 -18.16 10.06 -20.80
C ASP A 30 -16.94 9.49 -20.06
N HIS A 31 -15.76 10.07 -20.29
CA HIS A 31 -14.54 9.73 -19.56
C HIS A 31 -14.61 10.12 -18.07
N LEU A 32 -15.23 11.25 -17.73
CA LEU A 32 -15.48 11.66 -16.34
C LEU A 32 -16.52 10.78 -15.65
N GLU A 33 -17.55 10.33 -16.38
CA GLU A 33 -18.54 9.39 -15.85
C GLU A 33 -17.91 8.02 -15.56
N ALA A 34 -17.00 7.55 -16.42
CA ALA A 34 -16.20 6.37 -16.15
C ALA A 34 -15.39 6.52 -14.86
N LEU A 35 -14.68 7.64 -14.67
CA LEU A 35 -13.89 7.91 -13.45
C LEU A 35 -14.75 7.83 -12.18
N ARG A 36 -15.95 8.42 -12.18
CA ARG A 36 -16.85 8.40 -11.01
C ARG A 36 -17.16 6.97 -10.58
N TRP A 37 -17.48 6.10 -11.52
CA TRP A 37 -17.81 4.71 -11.22
C TRP A 37 -16.60 3.89 -10.76
N HIS A 38 -15.40 4.17 -11.27
CA HIS A 38 -14.17 3.57 -10.75
C HIS A 38 -13.90 4.01 -9.32
N LEU A 39 -14.04 5.31 -9.02
CA LEU A 39 -13.83 5.86 -7.68
C LEU A 39 -14.81 5.27 -6.66
N VAL A 40 -16.10 5.18 -7.00
CA VAL A 40 -17.12 4.58 -6.12
C VAL A 40 -16.77 3.12 -5.81
N ARG A 41 -16.34 2.33 -6.80
CA ARG A 41 -15.92 0.93 -6.57
C ARG A 41 -14.69 0.83 -5.68
N CYS A 42 -13.68 1.68 -5.90
CA CYS A 42 -12.50 1.75 -5.04
C CYS A 42 -12.89 2.05 -3.58
N VAL A 43 -13.75 3.05 -3.37
CA VAL A 43 -14.21 3.43 -2.02
C VAL A 43 -15.02 2.31 -1.38
N LEU A 44 -15.90 1.63 -2.11
CA LEU A 44 -16.68 0.51 -1.58
C LEU A 44 -15.78 -0.65 -1.14
N VAL A 45 -14.79 -1.01 -1.96
CA VAL A 45 -13.84 -2.09 -1.64
C VAL A 45 -12.96 -1.69 -0.46
N TRP A 46 -12.44 -0.47 -0.45
CA TRP A 46 -11.67 0.06 0.67
C TRP A 46 -12.49 0.07 1.97
N MET A 47 -13.76 0.51 1.91
CA MET A 47 -14.67 0.55 3.06
C MET A 47 -14.96 -0.86 3.60
N LEU A 48 -15.08 -1.86 2.74
CA LEU A 48 -15.23 -3.26 3.16
C LEU A 48 -14.01 -3.73 3.96
N PHE A 49 -12.79 -3.51 3.43
CA PHE A 49 -11.56 -3.87 4.15
C PHE A 49 -11.37 -3.07 5.44
N PHE A 50 -11.73 -1.78 5.43
CA PHE A 50 -11.71 -0.91 6.61
C PHE A 50 -12.57 -1.48 7.73
N ILE A 51 -13.84 -1.82 7.45
CA ILE A 51 -14.74 -2.40 8.45
C ILE A 51 -14.19 -3.74 8.95
N ALA A 52 -13.67 -4.59 8.05
CA ALA A 52 -13.11 -5.89 8.42
C ALA A 52 -11.90 -5.77 9.37
N ILE A 53 -11.00 -4.82 9.11
CA ILE A 53 -9.84 -4.55 9.97
C ILE A 53 -10.27 -3.90 11.28
N PHE A 54 -11.21 -2.95 11.24
CA PHE A 54 -11.72 -2.27 12.43
C PHE A 54 -12.35 -3.26 13.43
N VAL A 55 -13.10 -4.26 12.95
CA VAL A 55 -13.67 -5.33 13.81
C VAL A 55 -12.58 -6.21 14.43
N LYS A 56 -11.40 -6.30 13.81
CA LYS A 56 -10.26 -7.10 14.28
C LYS A 56 -9.09 -6.25 14.76
N VAL A 57 -9.36 -5.01 15.17
CA VAL A 57 -8.31 -4.04 15.50
C VAL A 57 -7.43 -4.49 16.65
N ASP A 58 -8.00 -5.14 17.68
CA ASP A 58 -7.22 -5.64 18.82
C ASP A 58 -6.16 -6.65 18.37
N TRP A 59 -6.54 -7.57 17.47
CA TRP A 59 -5.61 -8.56 16.92
C TRP A 59 -4.51 -7.91 16.07
N VAL A 60 -4.88 -6.92 15.26
CA VAL A 60 -3.93 -6.16 14.43
C VAL A 60 -2.98 -5.36 15.31
N PHE A 61 -3.47 -4.77 16.39
CA PHE A 61 -2.64 -4.01 17.33
C PHE A 61 -1.61 -4.93 18.00
N ASP A 62 -2.03 -6.05 18.58
CA ASP A 62 -1.15 -6.92 19.36
C ASP A 62 -0.11 -7.67 18.52
N ASN A 63 -0.47 -8.07 17.29
CA ASN A 63 0.37 -8.91 16.44
C ASN A 63 1.15 -8.12 15.38
N ILE A 64 0.62 -6.99 14.91
CA ILE A 64 1.24 -6.20 13.83
C ILE A 64 1.79 -4.90 14.43
N ILE A 65 0.97 -4.05 15.02
CA ILE A 65 1.42 -2.70 15.38
C ILE A 65 2.37 -2.70 16.57
N TYR A 66 2.12 -3.50 17.61
CA TYR A 66 2.95 -3.57 18.82
C TYR A 66 4.13 -4.56 18.69
N ALA A 67 4.21 -5.33 17.61
CA ALA A 67 5.26 -6.34 17.43
C ALA A 67 6.69 -5.77 17.30
N PRO A 68 6.95 -4.63 16.61
CA PRO A 68 8.29 -4.03 16.55
C PRO A 68 8.82 -3.55 17.90
N ALA A 69 7.93 -3.24 18.84
CA ALA A 69 8.27 -2.84 20.21
C ALA A 69 8.60 -4.04 21.13
N LYS A 70 8.34 -5.28 20.70
CA LYS A 70 8.69 -6.50 21.44
C LYS A 70 10.06 -7.03 21.03
N SER A 71 10.77 -7.63 21.98
CA SER A 71 12.09 -8.27 21.77
C SER A 71 12.08 -9.50 20.85
N SER A 72 10.91 -10.08 20.58
CA SER A 72 10.76 -11.29 19.75
C SER A 72 10.60 -11.02 18.25
N PHE A 73 10.85 -9.79 17.80
CA PHE A 73 10.61 -9.44 16.40
C PHE A 73 11.70 -10.03 15.50
N VAL A 74 11.28 -10.65 14.38
CA VAL A 74 12.15 -11.40 13.45
C VAL A 74 13.35 -10.57 13.00
N THR A 75 13.17 -9.27 12.84
CA THR A 75 14.24 -8.37 12.39
C THR A 75 15.42 -8.30 13.36
N TYR A 76 15.20 -8.29 14.68
CA TYR A 76 16.30 -8.21 15.65
C TYR A 76 17.18 -9.46 15.61
N GLY A 77 16.57 -10.64 15.45
CA GLY A 77 17.29 -11.90 15.26
C GLY A 77 18.09 -11.90 13.96
N TRP A 78 17.47 -11.51 12.85
CA TRP A 78 18.14 -11.45 11.55
C TRP A 78 19.32 -10.47 11.53
N PHE A 79 19.18 -9.29 12.15
CA PHE A 79 20.30 -8.33 12.27
C PHE A 79 21.43 -8.84 13.15
N CYS A 80 21.13 -9.53 14.24
CA CYS A 80 22.15 -10.06 15.14
C CYS A 80 22.91 -11.23 14.49
N ASP A 81 22.20 -12.10 13.75
CA ASP A 81 22.81 -13.15 12.92
C ASP A 81 23.69 -12.56 11.80
N LEU A 82 23.23 -11.51 11.14
CA LEU A 82 23.99 -10.78 10.11
C LEU A 82 25.25 -10.13 10.69
N SER A 83 25.18 -9.57 11.90
CA SER A 83 26.34 -8.97 12.59
C SER A 83 27.41 -10.01 12.90
N HIS A 84 26.98 -11.18 13.40
CA HIS A 84 27.87 -12.30 13.69
C HIS A 84 28.51 -12.86 12.41
N PHE A 85 27.75 -12.92 11.31
CA PHE A 85 28.27 -13.28 9.99
C PHE A 85 29.32 -12.28 9.47
N LEU A 86 29.11 -10.98 9.69
CA LEU A 86 30.01 -9.92 9.23
C LEU A 86 31.22 -9.67 10.17
N ARG A 87 31.37 -10.42 11.26
CA ARG A 87 32.39 -10.23 12.31
C ARG A 87 32.42 -8.81 12.90
N LEU A 88 31.28 -8.10 12.88
CA LEU A 88 31.13 -6.75 13.44
C LEU A 88 30.83 -6.76 14.94
N GLY A 89 30.81 -7.94 15.58
CA GLY A 89 30.57 -8.13 17.01
C GLY A 89 29.11 -7.87 17.41
N GLU A 90 28.89 -7.44 18.64
CA GLU A 90 27.56 -7.10 19.22
C GLU A 90 27.06 -5.71 18.77
N SER A 91 27.85 -4.98 17.97
CA SER A 91 27.59 -3.55 17.69
C SER A 91 26.31 -3.25 16.90
N LEU A 92 25.77 -4.24 16.18
CA LEU A 92 24.51 -4.13 15.44
C LEU A 92 23.34 -4.87 16.10
N CYS A 93 23.55 -5.56 17.22
CA CYS A 93 22.47 -6.18 17.97
C CYS A 93 21.74 -5.07 18.74
N MET A 94 20.72 -4.47 18.10
CA MET A 94 19.86 -3.47 18.72
C MET A 94 18.94 -4.17 19.74
N PRO A 95 19.10 -3.92 21.05
CA PRO A 95 18.18 -4.47 22.04
C PRO A 95 16.81 -3.80 21.89
N ALA A 96 15.75 -4.58 22.05
CA ALA A 96 14.41 -4.03 22.07
C ALA A 96 14.23 -3.17 23.31
N VAL A 97 13.73 -1.95 23.09
CA VAL A 97 13.39 -1.03 24.16
C VAL A 97 11.96 -1.37 24.59
N GLU A 98 11.80 -1.83 25.81
CA GLU A 98 10.47 -1.97 26.41
C GLU A 98 9.92 -0.57 26.69
N ILE A 99 9.03 -0.13 25.81
CA ILE A 99 8.40 1.18 25.88
C ILE A 99 7.02 1.03 26.53
N PRO A 100 6.81 1.42 27.79
CA PRO A 100 5.47 1.49 28.36
C PRO A 100 4.69 2.64 27.72
N LEU A 101 3.69 2.30 26.90
CA LEU A 101 2.85 3.28 26.21
C LEU A 101 1.92 3.99 27.21
N GLN A 102 1.94 5.32 27.23
CA GLN A 102 1.07 6.11 28.08
C GLN A 102 -0.21 6.54 27.36
N GLY A 103 -1.36 6.35 28.01
CA GLY A 103 -2.65 6.92 27.59
C GLY A 103 -2.87 8.27 28.27
N ASN A 104 -2.82 9.36 27.51
CA ASN A 104 -3.02 10.73 28.00
C ASN A 104 -4.40 11.30 27.63
N THR A 105 -5.17 10.61 26.78
CA THR A 105 -6.45 11.06 26.24
C THR A 105 -7.48 9.92 26.24
N ILE A 106 -8.75 10.28 26.45
CA ILE A 106 -9.86 9.31 26.44
C ILE A 106 -10.17 8.83 25.01
N SER A 107 -10.03 9.72 24.03
CA SER A 107 -10.24 9.41 22.61
C SER A 107 -9.04 8.75 21.94
N GLY A 108 -7.87 8.70 22.58
CA GLY A 108 -6.62 8.22 22.01
C GLY A 108 -6.72 6.81 21.40
N PRO A 109 -7.16 5.79 22.16
CA PRO A 109 -7.30 4.42 21.63
C PRO A 109 -8.28 4.31 20.46
N PHE A 110 -9.36 5.09 20.46
CA PHE A 110 -10.34 5.09 19.37
C PHE A 110 -9.77 5.73 18.10
N MET A 111 -9.13 6.89 18.21
CA MET A 111 -8.48 7.55 17.06
C MET A 111 -7.35 6.68 16.48
N SER A 112 -6.58 6.06 17.37
CA SER A 112 -5.56 5.08 17.05
C SER A 112 -6.11 3.90 16.24
N ALA A 113 -7.21 3.30 16.71
CA ALA A 113 -7.90 2.21 16.02
C ALA A 113 -8.41 2.63 14.63
N LEU A 114 -8.94 3.85 14.50
CA LEU A 114 -9.37 4.41 13.22
C LEU A 114 -8.21 4.59 12.24
N SER A 115 -7.09 5.19 12.68
CA SER A 115 -5.89 5.37 11.85
C SER A 115 -5.33 4.03 11.38
N ILE A 116 -5.19 3.05 12.28
CA ILE A 116 -4.73 1.69 11.95
C ILE A 116 -5.64 1.06 10.90
N ALA A 117 -6.96 1.13 11.08
CA ALA A 117 -7.90 0.55 10.14
C ALA A 117 -7.87 1.26 8.78
N MET A 118 -7.75 2.60 8.74
CA MET A 118 -7.68 3.37 7.50
C MET A 118 -6.43 2.99 6.68
N VAL A 119 -5.25 3.05 7.30
CA VAL A 119 -3.98 2.72 6.62
C VAL A 119 -3.93 1.24 6.27
N GLY A 120 -4.28 0.35 7.21
CA GLY A 120 -4.30 -1.09 6.98
C GLY A 120 -5.23 -1.49 5.83
N ALA A 121 -6.38 -0.84 5.69
CA ALA A 121 -7.31 -1.10 4.58
C ALA A 121 -6.72 -0.69 3.23
N VAL A 122 -5.98 0.42 3.16
CA VAL A 122 -5.27 0.82 1.94
C VAL A 122 -4.22 -0.23 1.57
N VAL A 123 -3.42 -0.68 2.54
CA VAL A 123 -2.35 -1.66 2.30
C VAL A 123 -2.90 -2.98 1.75
N VAL A 124 -3.97 -3.50 2.36
CA VAL A 124 -4.59 -4.76 1.92
C VAL A 124 -5.35 -4.59 0.60
N ALA A 125 -6.06 -3.47 0.42
CA ALA A 125 -6.81 -3.19 -0.81
C ALA A 125 -5.93 -2.75 -1.98
N PHE A 126 -4.64 -2.43 -1.75
CA PHE A 126 -3.74 -1.85 -2.75
C PHE A 126 -3.73 -2.59 -4.10
N PRO A 127 -3.65 -3.94 -4.18
CA PRO A 127 -3.63 -4.64 -5.47
C PRO A 127 -4.90 -4.40 -6.28
N TYR A 128 -6.05 -4.34 -5.61
CA TYR A 128 -7.33 -4.06 -6.24
C TYR A 128 -7.44 -2.58 -6.64
N LEU A 129 -7.07 -1.67 -5.74
CA LEU A 129 -7.11 -0.22 -5.99
C LEU A 129 -6.23 0.14 -7.20
N PHE A 130 -5.03 -0.43 -7.27
CA PHE A 130 -4.13 -0.23 -8.39
C PHE A 130 -4.67 -0.87 -9.68
N TRP A 131 -5.32 -2.03 -9.60
CA TRP A 131 -5.95 -2.66 -10.76
C TRP A 131 -7.11 -1.82 -11.32
N GLU A 132 -7.96 -1.26 -10.46
CA GLU A 132 -9.08 -0.40 -10.87
C GLU A 132 -8.54 0.92 -11.46
N LEU A 133 -7.50 1.50 -10.86
CA LEU A 133 -6.79 2.67 -11.40
C LEU A 133 -6.19 2.35 -12.78
N TRP A 134 -5.55 1.20 -12.93
CA TRP A 134 -4.99 0.76 -14.20
C TRP A 134 -6.07 0.57 -15.27
N ARG A 135 -7.23 0.03 -14.89
CA ARG A 135 -8.38 -0.14 -15.79
C ARG A 135 -8.90 1.20 -16.31
N PHE A 136 -8.89 2.24 -15.50
CA PHE A 136 -9.23 3.60 -15.91
C PHE A 136 -8.19 4.23 -16.86
N ILE A 137 -6.90 3.94 -16.63
CA ILE A 137 -5.80 4.48 -17.45
C ILE A 137 -5.68 3.76 -18.81
N LYS A 138 -5.88 2.44 -18.84
CA LYS A 138 -5.77 1.59 -20.04
C LYS A 138 -6.41 2.15 -21.33
N PRO A 139 -7.65 2.70 -21.34
CA PRO A 139 -8.26 3.24 -22.56
C PRO A 139 -7.48 4.42 -23.18
N ALA A 140 -6.66 5.13 -22.40
CA ALA A 140 -5.86 6.24 -22.89
C ALA A 140 -4.51 5.82 -23.52
N LEU A 141 -4.14 4.53 -23.46
CA LEU A 141 -2.84 4.03 -23.95
C LEU A 141 -2.94 3.41 -25.34
N SER A 142 -1.84 3.51 -26.10
CA SER A 142 -1.71 2.86 -27.41
C SER A 142 -1.74 1.33 -27.27
N PRO A 143 -2.30 0.58 -28.25
CA PRO A 143 -2.30 -0.88 -28.23
C PRO A 143 -0.90 -1.51 -28.11
N LYS A 144 0.15 -0.82 -28.56
CA LYS A 144 1.56 -1.24 -28.36
C LYS A 144 1.99 -1.14 -26.89
N GLU A 145 1.55 -0.10 -26.18
CA GLU A 145 1.91 0.17 -24.78
C GLU A 145 1.14 -0.74 -23.82
N ILE A 146 -0.13 -1.05 -24.12
CA ILE A 146 -0.95 -1.98 -23.34
C ILE A 146 -0.29 -3.36 -23.23
N ARG A 147 0.44 -3.82 -24.27
CA ARG A 147 1.13 -5.11 -24.27
C ARG A 147 2.28 -5.15 -23.27
N TYR A 148 3.08 -4.09 -23.18
CA TYR A 148 4.18 -4.00 -22.21
C TYR A 148 3.68 -3.84 -20.78
N SER A 149 2.60 -3.10 -20.61
CA SER A 149 2.07 -2.81 -19.27
C SER A 149 1.20 -3.93 -18.67
N ARG A 150 1.00 -5.05 -19.39
CA ARG A 150 0.19 -6.19 -18.91
C ARG A 150 0.78 -6.86 -17.66
N GLY A 151 2.09 -6.69 -17.41
CA GLY A 151 2.76 -7.14 -16.18
C GLY A 151 2.95 -6.05 -15.11
N SER A 152 2.56 -4.80 -15.39
CA SER A 152 2.82 -3.66 -14.50
C SER A 152 2.15 -3.83 -13.14
N ILE A 153 0.89 -4.31 -13.11
CA ILE A 153 0.14 -4.53 -11.87
C ILE A 153 0.87 -5.46 -10.90
N TYR A 154 1.48 -6.53 -11.43
CA TYR A 154 2.24 -7.48 -10.61
C TYR A 154 3.49 -6.81 -10.00
N TRP A 155 4.28 -6.13 -10.84
CA TRP A 155 5.50 -5.45 -10.38
C TRP A 155 5.22 -4.32 -9.39
N VAL A 156 4.18 -3.52 -9.62
CA VAL A 156 3.80 -2.42 -8.72
C VAL A 156 3.30 -2.97 -7.37
N SER A 157 2.48 -4.02 -7.39
CA SER A 157 2.03 -4.68 -6.15
C SER A 157 3.22 -5.26 -5.39
N LEU A 158 4.17 -5.91 -6.08
CA LEU A 158 5.38 -6.45 -5.49
C LEU A 158 6.24 -5.36 -4.86
N CYS A 159 6.49 -4.26 -5.56
CA CYS A 159 7.25 -3.12 -5.04
C CYS A 159 6.55 -2.48 -3.83
N PHE A 160 5.22 -2.36 -3.86
CA PHE A 160 4.46 -1.82 -2.74
C PHE A 160 4.59 -2.68 -1.48
N PHE A 161 4.38 -4.00 -1.58
CA PHE A 161 4.52 -4.89 -0.42
C PHE A 161 5.98 -5.00 0.03
N THR A 162 6.94 -4.94 -0.90
CA THR A 162 8.37 -4.92 -0.54
C THR A 162 8.74 -3.63 0.19
N GLY A 163 8.22 -2.48 -0.24
CA GLY A 163 8.38 -1.21 0.44
C GLY A 163 7.71 -1.18 1.81
N ALA A 164 6.48 -1.68 1.91
CA ALA A 164 5.75 -1.80 3.18
C ALA A 164 6.48 -2.75 4.15
N ALA A 165 6.97 -3.89 3.67
CA ALA A 165 7.78 -4.81 4.45
C ALA A 165 9.10 -4.16 4.89
N PHE A 166 9.78 -3.43 4.00
CA PHE A 166 11.01 -2.70 4.35
C PHE A 166 10.75 -1.64 5.44
N GLY A 167 9.69 -0.85 5.31
CA GLY A 167 9.31 0.16 6.31
C GLY A 167 8.99 -0.47 7.66
N TYR A 168 8.18 -1.53 7.66
CA TYR A 168 7.74 -2.19 8.88
C TYR A 168 8.84 -3.01 9.55
N PHE A 169 9.58 -3.83 8.79
CA PHE A 169 10.58 -4.71 9.37
C PHE A 169 11.89 -4.00 9.67
N LEU A 170 12.33 -3.01 8.87
CA LEU A 170 13.67 -2.41 9.00
C LEU A 170 13.62 -1.00 9.57
N LEU A 171 12.77 -0.11 9.03
CA LEU A 171 12.74 1.29 9.47
C LEU A 171 12.13 1.44 10.87
N ALA A 172 11.05 0.74 11.19
CA ALA A 172 10.40 0.85 12.51
C ALA A 172 11.34 0.54 13.69
N PRO A 173 12.03 -0.63 13.76
CA PRO A 173 12.93 -0.91 14.88
C PRO A 173 14.14 0.04 14.93
N PHE A 174 14.66 0.45 13.78
CA PHE A 174 15.75 1.41 13.70
C PHE A 174 15.36 2.78 14.27
N THR A 175 14.19 3.28 13.88
CA THR A 175 13.65 4.55 14.38
C THR A 175 13.42 4.50 15.89
N PHE A 176 12.80 3.44 16.42
CA PHE A 176 12.57 3.33 17.86
C PHE A 176 13.86 3.20 18.66
N ASN A 177 14.83 2.42 18.19
CA ASN A 177 16.13 2.31 18.85
C ASN A 177 16.88 3.64 18.84
N PHE A 178 16.88 4.36 17.70
CA PHE A 178 17.49 5.67 17.60
C PHE A 178 16.82 6.70 18.52
N LEU A 179 15.49 6.82 18.47
CA LEU A 179 14.73 7.80 19.27
C LEU A 179 14.81 7.51 20.78
N ALA A 180 14.83 6.25 21.18
CA ALA A 180 14.97 5.89 22.59
C ALA A 180 16.37 6.20 23.16
N ASN A 181 17.42 6.07 22.36
CA ASN A 181 18.78 6.41 22.76
C ASN A 181 19.11 7.90 22.60
N PHE A 182 18.26 8.66 21.92
CA PHE A 182 18.46 10.08 21.68
C PHE A 182 17.97 10.90 22.89
N SER A 183 18.89 11.25 23.80
CA SER A 183 18.58 12.10 24.97
C SER A 183 19.12 13.53 24.82
N LEU A 184 18.32 14.52 25.20
CA LEU A 184 18.73 15.92 25.23
C LEU A 184 19.06 16.38 26.66
N GLY A 185 20.28 16.91 26.83
CA GLY A 185 20.76 17.49 28.09
C GLY A 185 21.41 16.48 29.05
N THR A 186 22.51 16.89 29.68
CA THR A 186 23.27 16.08 30.65
C THR A 186 22.72 16.11 32.07
N THR A 187 21.69 16.93 32.33
CA THR A 187 21.09 17.16 33.65
C THR A 187 19.95 16.19 33.98
N GLY A 188 19.60 15.26 33.09
CA GLY A 188 18.61 14.20 33.36
C GLY A 188 17.16 14.69 33.55
N ALA A 189 16.84 15.91 33.11
CA ALA A 189 15.51 16.51 33.27
C ALA A 189 14.44 15.95 32.32
N TYR A 190 14.84 15.30 31.23
CA TYR A 190 13.93 14.73 30.23
C TYR A 190 13.77 13.22 30.43
N LYS A 191 12.52 12.78 30.66
CA LYS A 191 12.15 11.37 30.79
C LYS A 191 11.37 10.94 29.56
N TYR A 192 11.89 9.95 28.83
CA TYR A 192 11.24 9.41 27.64
C TYR A 192 10.05 8.52 28.03
N MET A 193 8.83 8.97 27.70
CA MET A 193 7.56 8.29 27.97
C MET A 193 6.62 8.54 26.79
N PRO A 194 6.70 7.75 25.71
CA PRO A 194 5.89 7.98 24.53
C PRO A 194 4.43 7.56 24.76
N THR A 195 3.56 8.23 24.01
CA THR A 195 2.11 7.99 24.09
C THR A 195 1.67 6.98 23.03
N LEU A 196 0.52 6.35 23.24
CA LEU A 196 -0.05 5.41 22.27
C LEU A 196 -0.23 6.05 20.88
N THR A 197 -0.70 7.30 20.84
CA THR A 197 -0.93 8.03 19.58
C THR A 197 0.37 8.33 18.86
N ASP A 198 1.39 8.78 19.58
CA ASP A 198 2.72 9.09 19.02
C ASP A 198 3.39 7.82 18.44
N TYR A 199 3.24 6.69 19.11
CA TYR A 199 3.71 5.39 18.62
C TYR A 199 3.03 4.99 17.31
N ILE A 200 1.71 5.19 17.20
CA ILE A 200 0.94 4.80 16.01
C ILE A 200 1.25 5.74 14.85
N ASP A 201 1.26 7.05 15.08
CA ASP A 201 1.57 8.05 14.05
C ASP A 201 2.98 7.89 13.48
N THR A 202 3.91 7.29 14.24
CA THR A 202 5.26 6.98 13.77
C THR A 202 5.30 5.76 12.82
N ILE A 203 4.34 4.84 12.93
CA ILE A 203 4.32 3.57 12.17
C ILE A 203 3.33 3.59 10.98
N THR A 204 2.16 4.20 11.16
CA THR A 204 1.06 4.19 10.17
C THR A 204 1.18 5.33 9.17
#